data_AF-A0A6L7QMD7-F1
#
_entry.id   AF-A0A6L7QMD7-F1
#
_cell.length_a   1.000
_cell.length_b   1.000
_cell.length_c   1.000
_cell.angle_alpha   90.00
_cell.angle_beta   90.00
_cell.angle_gamma   90.00
#
_symmetry.space_group_name_H-M   'P 1'
#
loop_
_entity.id
_entity.type
_entity.pdbx_description
1 polymer ?
#
loop_
_entity_poly.entity_id
_entity_poly.type
_entity_poly.pdbx_seq_one_letter_code
_entity_poly.pdbx_strand_id
1 'polypeptide(L)' 'DRDPPARPLKNHAQGLWKTSVTLPLGKHEYRFVVDGEWRDDPQCEERRPNPFGTTNCILHT' A
#
# COMPACT_ATOMS: atom_id res chain seq x y z
N ASP A 1 16.38 7.08 2.89
CA ASP A 1 16.49 8.19 1.91
C ASP A 1 15.94 7.86 0.51
N ARG A 2 15.06 6.86 0.35
CA ARG A 2 14.22 6.70 -0.85
C ARG A 2 12.92 5.97 -0.48
N ASP A 3 12.08 6.62 0.31
CA ASP A 3 10.68 6.24 0.34
C ASP A 3 10.01 6.88 -0.88
N PRO A 4 9.28 6.12 -1.72
CA PRO A 4 8.48 6.73 -2.78
C PRO A 4 7.50 7.73 -2.14
N PRO A 5 7.10 8.80 -2.86
CA PRO A 5 6.21 9.81 -2.30
C PRO A 5 4.93 9.14 -1.79
N ALA A 6 4.74 9.19 -0.46
CA ALA A 6 3.54 8.69 0.17
C ALA A 6 2.34 9.46 -0.38
N ARG A 7 1.34 8.74 -0.88
CA ARG A 7 0.10 9.33 -1.37
C ARG A 7 -0.93 9.28 -0.26
N PRO A 8 -1.25 10.41 0.41
CA PRO A 8 -2.22 10.40 1.50
C PRO A 8 -3.60 9.96 0.97
N LEU A 9 -4.24 9.07 1.71
CA LEU A 9 -5.63 8.71 1.46
C LEU A 9 -6.54 9.81 1.99
N LYS A 10 -7.64 10.06 1.28
CA LYS A 10 -8.68 10.98 1.69
C LYS A 10 -9.78 10.21 2.42
N ASN A 11 -10.26 10.79 3.52
CA ASN A 11 -11.43 10.27 4.22
C ASN A 11 -12.70 10.57 3.40
N HIS A 12 -13.39 9.51 2.98
CA HIS A 12 -14.61 9.55 2.17
C HIS A 12 -15.89 9.27 2.98
N ALA A 13 -15.82 9.42 4.30
CA ALA A 13 -16.85 9.12 5.30
C ALA A 13 -17.03 7.62 5.60
N GLN A 14 -17.68 7.33 6.74
CA GLN A 14 -17.98 5.97 7.20
C GLN A 14 -16.77 5.04 7.34
N GLY A 15 -15.60 5.59 7.71
CA GLY A 15 -14.36 4.82 7.87
C GLY A 15 -13.69 4.42 6.56
N LEU A 16 -14.16 4.93 5.42
CA LEU A 16 -13.60 4.62 4.11
C LEU A 16 -12.51 5.61 3.74
N TRP A 17 -11.30 5.11 3.53
CA TRP A 17 -10.15 5.89 3.10
C TRP A 17 -9.78 5.51 1.66
N LYS A 18 -9.61 6.48 0.77
CA LYS A 18 -9.35 6.23 -0.66
C LYS A 18 -8.36 7.21 -1.27
N THR A 19 -7.64 6.74 -2.26
CA THR A 19 -6.84 7.56 -3.19
C THR A 19 -6.83 6.90 -4.56
N SER A 20 -6.41 7.62 -5.58
CA SER A 20 -6.28 7.11 -6.95
C SER A 20 -4.84 7.26 -7.40
N VAL A 21 -4.28 6.17 -7.92
CA VAL A 21 -2.91 6.10 -8.41
C VAL A 21 -2.94 5.46 -9.79
N THR A 22 -2.37 6.14 -10.78
CA THR A 22 -2.13 5.55 -12.09
C THR A 22 -0.82 4.75 -12.03
N LEU A 23 -0.90 3.47 -12.38
CA LEU A 23 0.24 2.56 -12.36
C LEU A 23 0.47 2.00 -13.78
N PRO A 24 1.72 1.88 -14.23
CA PRO A 24 2.05 1.12 -15.46
C PRO A 24 1.69 -0.36 -15.31
N LEU A 25 1.48 -1.07 -16.42
CA LEU A 25 1.28 -2.54 -16.42
C LEU A 25 2.43 -3.25 -15.69
N GLY A 26 2.11 -4.23 -14.84
CA GLY A 26 3.12 -5.04 -14.14
C GLY A 26 2.80 -5.31 -12.68
N LYS A 27 3.85 -5.64 -11.93
CA LYS A 27 3.80 -5.96 -10.50
C LYS A 27 4.21 -4.76 -9.66
N HIS A 28 3.38 -4.37 -8.70
CA HIS A 28 3.62 -3.25 -7.81
C HIS A 28 3.56 -3.70 -6.36
N GLU A 29 4.59 -3.34 -5.59
CA GLU A 29 4.59 -3.52 -4.14
C GLU A 29 3.92 -2.32 -3.47
N TYR A 30 2.98 -2.59 -2.56
CA TYR A 30 2.29 -1.55 -1.80
C TYR A 30 2.10 -1.95 -0.34
N ARG A 31 1.88 -0.92 0.48
CA ARG A 31 1.54 -1.04 1.90
C ARG A 31 0.85 0.24 2.37
N PHE A 32 0.03 0.14 3.41
CA PHE A 32 -0.62 1.30 4.02
C PHE A 32 0.12 1.73 5.28
N VAL A 33 0.09 3.03 5.56
CA VAL A 33 0.45 3.57 6.87
C VAL A 33 -0.83 4.10 7.49
N VAL A 34 -1.27 3.49 8.58
CA VAL A 34 -2.47 3.86 9.33
C VAL A 34 -2.02 4.29 10.71
N ASP A 35 -2.25 5.56 11.07
CA ASP A 35 -1.85 6.13 12.35
C ASP A 35 -0.34 5.94 12.69
N GLY A 36 0.51 6.02 11.66
CA GLY A 36 1.96 5.84 11.81
C GLY A 36 2.43 4.38 11.82
N GLU A 37 1.50 3.42 11.78
CA GLU A 37 1.81 2.00 11.74
C GLU A 37 1.68 1.43 10.32
N TRP A 38 2.66 0.62 9.93
CA TRP A 38 2.57 -0.12 8.68
C TRP A 38 1.52 -1.22 8.76
N ARG A 39 0.57 -1.19 7.83
CA ARG A 39 -0.50 -2.19 7.70
C ARG A 39 -0.60 -2.73 6.29
N ASP A 40 -0.84 -4.02 6.23
CA ASP A 40 -1.05 -4.72 4.98
C ASP A 40 -2.53 -4.69 4.62
N ASP A 41 -2.84 -4.86 3.34
CA ASP A 41 -4.20 -5.06 2.88
C ASP A 41 -4.69 -6.47 3.30
N PRO A 42 -5.77 -6.60 4.09
CA PRO A 42 -6.35 -7.89 4.43
C PRO A 42 -6.86 -8.67 3.21
N GLN A 43 -7.13 -8.00 2.09
CA GLN A 43 -7.61 -8.59 0.85
C GLN A 43 -6.48 -8.93 -0.13
N CYS A 44 -5.22 -8.67 0.23
CA CYS A 44 -4.08 -8.96 -0.63
C CYS A 44 -3.83 -10.46 -0.78
N GLU A 45 -3.76 -10.91 -2.03
CA GLU A 45 -3.59 -12.32 -2.40
C GLU A 45 -2.12 -12.76 -2.47
N GLU A 46 -1.21 -11.88 -2.91
CA GLU A 46 0.22 -12.19 -3.09
C GLU A 46 1.10 -11.22 -2.29
N ARG A 47 2.07 -11.74 -1.55
CA ARG A 47 2.95 -10.96 -0.66
C ARG A 47 4.41 -11.26 -0.94
N ARG A 48 5.26 -10.25 -0.73
CA ARG A 48 6.72 -10.38 -0.87
C ARG A 48 7.44 -9.97 0.43
N PRO A 49 8.40 -10.75 0.94
CA PRO A 49 9.28 -10.31 2.02
C PRO A 49 10.01 -9.02 1.66
N ASN A 50 10.05 -8.07 2.59
CA ASN A 50 10.78 -6.82 2.46
C ASN A 50 12.06 -6.82 3.34
N PRO A 51 13.00 -5.89 3.10
CA PRO A 51 14.26 -5.82 3.88
C PRO A 51 14.09 -5.52 5.37
N PHE A 52 12.88 -5.19 5.83
CA PHE A 52 12.58 -4.82 7.21
C PHE A 52 12.02 -5.99 8.03
N GLY A 53 12.14 -7.23 7.53
CA GLY A 53 11.65 -8.42 8.23
C GLY A 53 10.12 -8.54 8.24
N THR A 54 9.43 -7.80 7.38
CA THR A 54 7.97 -7.89 7.20
C THR A 54 7.65 -8.16 5.72
N THR A 55 6.41 -7.98 5.29
CA THR A 55 5.99 -8.18 3.89
C THR A 55 5.39 -6.92 3.29
N ASN A 56 5.46 -6.82 1.96
CA ASN A 56 4.65 -5.91 1.15
C ASN A 56 3.56 -6.70 0.41
N CYS A 57 2.44 -6.05 0.13
CA CYS A 57 1.39 -6.58 -0.74
C CYS A 57 1.78 -6.42 -2.21
N ILE A 58 1.41 -7.37 -3.06
CA ILE A 58 1.62 -7.32 -4.51
C ILE A 58 0.29 -7.04 -5.19
N LEU A 59 0.28 -5.99 -6.02
CA LEU A 59 -0.80 -5.68 -6.94
C LEU A 59 -0.31 -5.96 -8.37
N HIS A 60 -1.12 -6.70 -9.14
CA HIS A 60 -0.91 -6.86 -10.58
C HIS A 60 -1.86 -5.91 -11.31
N THR A 61 -1.29 -5.04 -12.13
CA THR A 61 -2.03 -4.07 -12.96
C THR A 61 -1.84 -4.36 -14.42
#